data_AF-A0A3D2M3R9-F1
#
_entry.id   AF-A0A3D2M3R9-F1
#
_cell.length_a   1.000
_cell.length_b   1.000
_cell.length_c   1.000
_cell.angle_alpha   90.00
_cell.angle_beta   90.00
_cell.angle_gamma   90.00
#
_symmetry.space_group_name_H-M   'P 1'
#
loop_
_entity.id
_entity.type
_entity.pdbx_description
1 polymer ?
#
loop_
_entity_poly.entity_id
_entity_poly.type
_entity_poly.pdbx_seq_one_letter_code
_entity_poly.pdbx_strand_id
1 'polypeptide(L)'
;MLPMVVAGGLLIALSFVFGIEAFKEEGTLAAALMKIGGETAFQLMVPLLAGYIAYSIADRPGLAPGMIGGLLAGTLGAGFIGGIIA
;
A
#
# COMPACT_ATOMS: atom_id res chain seq x y z
N MET A 1 -1.17 -9.88 -1.89
CA MET A 1 -1.68 -8.54 -2.31
C MET A 1 -3.09 -8.25 -1.85
N LEU A 2 -4.10 -9.05 -2.25
CA LEU A 2 -5.51 -8.80 -1.95
C LEU A 2 -5.80 -8.53 -0.46
N PRO A 3 -5.26 -9.29 0.52
CA PRO A 3 -5.56 -9.03 1.93
C PRO A 3 -5.09 -7.65 2.42
N MET A 4 -3.97 -7.15 1.91
CA MET A 4 -3.40 -5.86 2.32
C MET A 4 -4.22 -4.68 1.77
N VAL A 5 -4.64 -4.77 0.50
CA VAL A 5 -5.50 -3.76 -0.12
C VAL A 5 -6.87 -3.72 0.55
N VAL A 6 -7.45 -4.89 0.83
CA VAL A 6 -8.75 -5.00 1.51
C VAL A 6 -8.67 -4.47 2.95
N ALA A 7 -7.62 -4.78 3.69
CA ALA A 7 -7.41 -4.24 5.03
C ALA A 7 -7.23 -2.72 5.01
N GLY A 8 -6.44 -2.18 4.07
CA GLY A 8 -6.25 -0.74 3.90
C GLY A 8 -7.56 -0.01 3.58
N GLY A 9 -8.34 -0.51 2.64
CA GLY A 9 -9.66 0.05 2.29
C GLY A 9 -10.66 -0.01 3.45
N LEU A 10 -10.64 -1.08 4.24
CA LEU A 10 -11.48 -1.21 5.43
C LEU A 10 -11.13 -0.16 6.49
N LEU A 11 -9.83 0.11 6.71
CA LEU A 11 -9.38 1.14 7.64
C LEU A 11 -9.80 2.55 7.20
N ILE A 12 -9.76 2.84 5.90
CA ILE A 12 -10.29 4.09 5.34
C ILE A 12 -11.81 4.19 5.57
N ALA A 13 -12.55 3.11 5.33
CA ALA A 13 -13.99 3.09 5.57
C ALA A 13 -14.32 3.35 7.05
N LEU A 14 -13.55 2.76 7.97
CA LEU A 14 -13.67 3.02 9.41
C LEU A 14 -13.35 4.47 9.76
N SER A 15 -12.37 5.10 9.10
CA SER A 15 -12.10 6.53 9.27
C SER A 15 -13.33 7.39 8.92
N PHE A 16 -14.06 7.05 7.86
CA PHE A 16 -15.24 7.83 7.44
C PHE A 16 -16.46 7.68 8.36
N VAL A 17 -16.52 6.63 9.19
CA VAL A 17 -17.58 6.48 10.20
C VAL A 17 -17.54 7.62 11.23
N PHE A 18 -16.35 8.13 11.53
CA PHE A 18 -16.17 9.25 12.46
C PHE A 18 -16.49 10.62 11.84
N GLY A 19 -16.78 10.66 10.53
CA GLY A 19 -17.08 11.86 9.76
C GLY A 19 -16.21 11.97 8.52
N ILE A 20 -16.79 12.45 7.42
CA ILE A 20 -16.09 12.56 6.12
C ILE A 20 -14.85 13.46 6.23
N GLU A 21 -14.87 14.47 7.11
CA GLU A 21 -13.74 15.38 7.32
C GLU A 21 -12.99 15.15 8.64
N ALA A 22 -13.42 14.20 9.47
CA ALA A 22 -12.83 13.94 10.79
C ALA A 22 -11.35 13.53 10.71
N PHE A 23 -10.90 13.04 9.54
CA PHE A 23 -9.50 12.73 9.29
C PHE A 23 -8.59 13.97 9.21
N LYS A 24 -9.14 15.18 9.02
CA LYS A 24 -8.38 16.44 8.93
C LYS A 24 -7.91 16.96 10.29
N GLU A 25 -8.51 16.46 11.37
CA GLU A 25 -8.16 16.86 12.72
C GLU A 25 -7.05 15.96 13.25
N GLU A 26 -5.82 16.47 13.22
CA GLU A 26 -4.61 15.73 13.59
C GLU A 26 -4.68 15.24 15.05
N GLY A 27 -4.38 13.96 15.26
CA GLY A 27 -4.42 13.32 16.59
C GLY A 27 -5.71 12.57 16.91
N THR A 28 -6.72 12.66 16.04
CA THR A 28 -7.95 11.86 16.18
C THR A 28 -7.76 10.41 15.69
N LEU A 29 -8.61 9.51 16.19
CA LEU A 29 -8.67 8.12 15.75
C LEU A 29 -8.96 8.02 14.25
N ALA A 30 -9.77 8.92 13.70
CA ALA A 30 -10.06 9.02 12.28
C ALA A 30 -8.80 9.36 11.46
N ALA A 31 -8.04 10.39 11.86
CA ALA A 31 -6.78 10.74 11.21
C ALA A 31 -5.76 9.59 11.23
N ALA A 32 -5.66 8.86 12.35
CA ALA A 32 -4.81 7.68 12.45
C ALA A 32 -5.24 6.55 11.50
N LEU A 33 -6.55 6.25 11.44
CA LEU A 33 -7.09 5.23 10.54
C LEU A 33 -6.89 5.60 9.06
N MET A 34 -7.08 6.88 8.70
CA MET A 34 -6.83 7.38 7.35
C MET A 34 -5.35 7.35 6.98
N LYS A 35 -4.45 7.64 7.91
CA LYS A 35 -3.00 7.56 7.70
C LYS A 35 -2.53 6.12 7.47
N ILE A 36 -3.04 5.18 8.25
CA ILE A 36 -2.68 3.76 8.11
C ILE A 36 -3.27 3.19 6.82
N GLY A 37 -4.56 3.41 6.57
CA GLY A 37 -5.26 2.86 5.41
C GLY A 37 -4.90 3.60 4.11
N GLY A 38 -5.04 4.91 4.10
CA GLY A 38 -4.91 5.76 2.91
C GLY A 38 -3.48 6.07 2.51
N GLU A 39 -2.63 6.54 3.44
CA GLU A 39 -1.24 6.85 3.08
C GLU A 39 -0.38 5.59 3.03
N THR A 40 -0.46 4.74 4.05
CA THR A 40 0.51 3.65 4.20
C THR A 40 0.10 2.40 3.41
N ALA A 41 -1.12 1.90 3.60
CA ALA A 41 -1.54 0.63 3.01
C ALA A 41 -1.72 0.69 1.49
N PHE A 42 -2.18 1.82 0.95
CA PHE A 42 -2.27 2.02 -0.51
C PHE A 42 -0.90 2.22 -1.16
N GLN A 43 0.04 2.90 -0.52
CA GLN A 43 1.41 3.04 -1.06
C GLN A 43 2.13 1.69 -1.14
N LEU A 44 1.85 0.77 -0.21
CA LEU A 44 2.42 -0.57 -0.21
C LEU A 44 1.82 -1.49 -1.27
N MET A 45 0.78 -1.08 -2.00
CA MET A 45 0.14 -1.91 -3.02
C MET A 45 1.09 -2.32 -4.16
N VAL A 46 1.87 -1.37 -4.70
CA VAL A 46 2.82 -1.60 -5.79
C VAL A 46 4.04 -2.43 -5.34
N PRO A 47 4.68 -2.13 -4.17
CA PRO A 47 5.70 -3.00 -3.58
C PRO A 47 5.27 -4.44 -3.37
N LEU A 48 4.05 -4.66 -2.84
CA LEU A 48 3.52 -6.00 -2.61
C LEU A 48 3.29 -6.75 -3.91
N LEU A 49 2.78 -6.08 -4.94
CA LEU A 49 2.62 -6.68 -6.27
C LEU A 49 3.96 -7.16 -6.81
N ALA A 50 4.93 -6.24 -6.90
CA ALA A 50 6.26 -6.51 -7.42
C ALA A 50 6.96 -7.63 -6.62
N GLY A 51 6.86 -7.57 -5.28
CA GLY A 51 7.39 -8.61 -4.40
C GLY A 51 6.81 -10.00 -4.66
N TYR A 52 5.49 -10.11 -4.87
CA TYR A 52 4.85 -11.40 -5.19
C TYR A 52 5.14 -11.87 -6.62
N ILE A 53 5.32 -10.95 -7.58
CA ILE A 53 5.76 -11.28 -8.94
C ILE A 53 7.19 -11.82 -8.90
N ALA A 54 8.11 -11.13 -8.23
CA ALA A 54 9.49 -11.57 -8.06
C ALA A 54 9.58 -12.88 -7.27
N TYR A 55 8.71 -13.08 -6.27
CA TYR A 55 8.57 -14.36 -5.58
C TYR A 55 8.16 -15.50 -6.52
N SER A 56 7.30 -15.24 -7.51
CA SER A 56 6.93 -16.27 -8.50
C SER A 56 8.06 -16.64 -9.46
N ILE A 57 9.11 -15.81 -9.57
CA ILE A 57 10.25 -16.02 -10.47
C ILE A 57 11.43 -16.66 -9.74
N ALA A 58 11.75 -16.16 -8.55
CA ALA A 58 12.95 -16.52 -7.80
C ALA A 58 12.65 -17.10 -6.41
N ASP A 59 11.40 -17.46 -6.11
CA ASP A 59 10.96 -17.92 -4.78
C ASP A 59 11.29 -16.90 -3.67
N ARG A 60 11.62 -17.38 -2.46
CA ARG A 60 11.90 -16.56 -1.29
C ARG A 60 12.96 -15.46 -1.47
N PRO A 61 14.10 -15.70 -2.17
CA PRO A 61 15.10 -14.63 -2.35
C PRO A 61 14.62 -13.50 -3.27
N GLY A 62 13.62 -13.72 -4.13
CA GLY A 62 13.05 -12.69 -5.01
C GLY A 62 12.20 -11.63 -4.29
N LEU A 63 11.72 -11.93 -3.08
CA LEU A 63 10.76 -11.07 -2.38
C LEU A 63 11.35 -9.69 -2.03
N ALA A 64 12.53 -9.65 -1.43
CA ALA A 64 13.20 -8.42 -1.02
C ALA A 64 13.54 -7.49 -2.21
N PRO A 65 14.22 -7.95 -3.27
CA PRO A 65 14.50 -7.10 -4.44
C PRO A 65 13.23 -6.66 -5.17
N GLY A 66 12.21 -7.53 -5.30
CA GLY A 66 10.94 -7.17 -5.93
C GLY A 66 10.17 -6.10 -5.14
N MET A 67 10.12 -6.20 -3.80
CA MET A 67 9.48 -5.17 -2.98
C MET A 67 10.20 -3.82 -3.05
N ILE A 68 11.53 -3.81 -3.10
CA ILE A 68 12.33 -2.59 -3.25
C ILE A 68 12.12 -1.98 -4.64
N GLY A 69 12.13 -2.80 -5.69
CA GLY A 69 11.84 -2.39 -7.06
C GLY A 69 10.43 -1.80 -7.21
N GLY A 70 9.42 -2.44 -6.62
CA GLY A 70 8.05 -1.93 -6.59
C GLY A 70 7.89 -0.64 -5.78
N LEU A 71 8.66 -0.45 -4.70
CA LEU A 71 8.69 0.81 -3.95
C LEU A 71 9.29 1.93 -4.79
N LEU A 72 10.40 1.65 -5.48
CA LEU A 72 11.03 2.59 -6.41
C LEU A 72 10.07 2.97 -7.55
N ALA A 73 9.37 1.99 -8.13
CA ALA A 73 8.36 2.23 -9.16
C ALA A 73 7.22 3.13 -8.65
N GLY A 74 6.81 2.97 -7.38
CA GLY A 74 5.85 3.85 -6.73
C GLY A 74 6.38 5.28 -6.54
N THR A 75 7.61 5.44 -6.04
CA THR A 75 8.21 6.76 -5.77
C THR A 75 8.60 7.52 -7.04
N LEU A 76 8.97 6.81 -8.11
CA LEU A 76 9.37 7.39 -9.40
C LEU A 76 8.17 7.72 -10.30
N GLY A 77 6.94 7.39 -9.88
CA GLY A 77 5.73 7.61 -10.69
C GLY A 77 5.54 6.61 -11.83
N ALA A 78 6.36 5.55 -11.91
CA ALA A 78 6.16 4.45 -12.85
C ALA A 78 4.91 3.61 -12.50
N GLY A 79 4.45 3.71 -11.24
CA GLY A 79 3.17 3.21 -10.78
C GLY A 79 3.03 1.70 -10.92
N PHE A 80 1.81 1.25 -11.19
CA PHE A 80 1.48 -0.17 -11.28
C PHE A 80 2.24 -0.91 -12.39
N ILE A 81 2.43 -0.27 -13.56
CA ILE A 81 3.17 -0.88 -14.68
C ILE A 81 4.65 -1.02 -14.31
N GLY A 82 5.24 -0.01 -13.68
CA GLY A 82 6.61 -0.09 -13.17
C GLY A 82 6.81 -1.23 -12.17
N GLY A 83 5.84 -1.47 -11.29
CA GLY A 83 5.88 -2.58 -10.34
C GLY A 83 5.67 -3.96 -10.95
N ILE A 84 5.17 -4.08 -12.18
CA ILE A 84 5.09 -5.37 -12.90
C ILE A 84 6.44 -5.73 -13.53
N ILE A 85 7.19 -4.71 -13.97
CA ILE A 85 8.47 -4.87 -14.66
C ILE A 85 9.64 -4.98 -13.68
N ALA A 86 9.53 -4.36 -12.50
CA ALA A 86 10.54 -4.35 -11.45
C ALA A 86 10.65 -5.68 -10.70
#